data_AF-A0A3D1A2H4-F1
#
_entry.id   AF-A0A3D1A2H4-F1
#
_cell.length_a   1.000
_cell.length_b   1.000
_cell.length_c   1.000
_cell.angle_alpha   90.00
_cell.angle_beta   90.00
_cell.angle_gamma   90.00
#
_symmetry.space_group_name_H-M   'P 1'
#
loop_
_entity.id
_entity.type
_entity.pdbx_description
1 polymer ?
#
loop_
_entity_poly.entity_id
_entity_poly.type
_entity_poly.pdbx_seq_one_letter_code
_entity_poly.pdbx_strand_id
1 'polypeptide(L)'
;MKLFKIGVPIFALTVALIVIAAPIGPLPGFFIGGTPSEAPNNWPDTSAEHEIRLKVVDVLPRVVIIWMVEYNQELYVVGAADSGWVRMIGESAPVKMRLNDSTYDLIAQRVTADIEAIATAYLDKYRADYPDIIANFPSVEEAEVSNSFRIFRLEKPAA
;
A
#
# COMPACT_ATOMS: atom_id res chain seq x y z
N MET A 1 -13.94 18.28 42.64
CA MET A 1 -14.26 19.26 41.57
C MET A 1 -13.05 19.75 40.75
N LYS A 2 -11.82 19.84 41.28
CA LYS A 2 -10.65 20.28 40.49
C LYS A 2 -10.11 19.23 39.50
N LEU A 3 -10.19 17.95 39.84
CA LEU A 3 -9.77 16.83 38.96
C LEU A 3 -10.56 16.77 37.64
N PHE A 4 -11.87 17.07 37.67
CA PHE A 4 -12.70 17.11 36.46
C PHE A 4 -12.38 18.28 35.52
N LYS A 5 -11.89 19.41 36.05
CA LYS A 5 -11.56 20.60 35.25
C LYS A 5 -10.29 20.44 34.42
N ILE A 6 -9.40 19.54 34.83
CA ILE A 6 -8.12 19.24 34.14
C ILE A 6 -8.22 17.92 33.37
N GLY A 7 -8.97 16.94 33.88
CA GLY A 7 -9.16 15.66 33.21
C GLY A 7 -9.93 15.77 31.89
N VAL A 8 -10.94 16.65 31.81
CA VAL A 8 -11.73 16.86 30.59
C VAL A 8 -10.90 17.43 29.42
N PRO A 9 -10.09 18.50 29.59
CA PRO A 9 -9.26 19.01 28.50
C PRO A 9 -8.14 18.05 28.11
N ILE A 10 -7.54 17.31 29.06
CA ILE A 10 -6.52 16.29 28.75
C ILE A 10 -7.14 15.17 27.93
N PHE A 11 -8.30 14.65 28.35
CA PHE A 11 -9.00 13.60 27.62
C PHE A 11 -9.41 14.07 26.21
N ALA A 12 -9.94 15.29 26.08
CA ALA A 12 -10.27 15.87 24.78
C ALA A 12 -9.04 16.02 23.87
N LEU A 13 -7.90 16.42 24.42
CA LEU A 13 -6.63 16.52 23.68
C LEU A 13 -6.12 15.14 23.24
N THR A 14 -6.21 14.12 24.10
CA THR A 14 -5.84 12.74 23.78
C THR A 14 -6.75 12.16 22.69
N VAL A 15 -8.07 12.37 22.77
CA VAL A 15 -9.02 11.95 21.74
C VAL A 15 -8.77 12.67 20.42
N ALA A 16 -8.50 13.98 20.45
CA ALA A 16 -8.15 14.75 19.25
C ALA A 16 -6.86 14.22 18.58
N LEU A 17 -5.83 13.88 19.37
CA LEU A 17 -4.61 13.27 18.85
C LEU A 17 -4.86 11.88 18.23
N ILE A 18 -5.77 11.09 18.82
CA ILE A 18 -6.15 9.78 18.28
C ILE A 18 -6.93 9.93 16.96
N VAL A 19 -7.84 10.90 16.86
CA VAL A 19 -8.62 11.16 15.63
C VAL A 19 -7.72 11.68 14.50
N ILE A 20 -6.73 12.52 14.81
CA ILE A 20 -5.74 12.99 13.82
C ILE A 20 -4.81 11.84 13.38
N ALA A 21 -4.49 10.91 14.28
CA ALA A 21 -3.65 9.76 13.98
C ALA A 21 -4.43 8.60 13.30
N ALA A 22 -5.75 8.61 13.36
CA ALA A 22 -6.59 7.62 12.70
C ALA A 22 -6.57 7.84 11.18
N PRO A 23 -6.40 6.81 10.35
CA PRO A 23 -6.39 6.97 8.89
C PRO A 23 -7.77 7.42 8.38
N ILE A 24 -7.88 8.64 7.84
CA ILE A 24 -9.09 9.17 7.19
C ILE A 24 -8.79 9.32 5.70
N GLY A 25 -9.31 8.40 4.86
CA GLY A 25 -9.16 8.46 3.40
C GLY A 25 -7.69 8.46 2.91
N PRO A 26 -7.41 8.81 1.63
CA PRO A 26 -6.09 8.67 1.00
C PRO A 26 -5.04 9.69 1.50
N LEU A 27 -5.16 10.16 2.74
CA LEU A 27 -4.12 10.92 3.42
C LEU A 27 -3.12 9.95 4.03
N PRO A 28 -1.84 10.01 3.65
CA PRO A 28 -0.87 9.08 4.17
C PRO A 28 -0.70 9.23 5.69
N GLY A 29 -0.98 8.16 6.43
CA GLY A 29 -0.86 8.12 7.89
C GLY A 29 0.59 7.85 8.35
N PHE A 30 0.85 7.95 9.66
CA PHE A 30 2.15 7.58 10.25
C PHE A 30 2.18 6.15 10.82
N PHE A 31 1.02 5.65 11.27
CA PHE A 31 0.86 4.33 11.88
C PHE A 31 0.18 3.36 10.91
N ILE A 32 0.78 2.18 10.71
CA ILE A 32 0.20 1.13 9.85
C ILE A 32 -0.85 0.28 10.60
N GLY A 33 -0.68 0.11 11.92
CA GLY A 33 -1.56 -0.70 12.77
C GLY A 33 -1.46 -2.20 12.44
N GLY A 34 -2.41 -3.00 12.94
CA GLY A 34 -2.55 -4.43 12.64
C GLY A 34 -1.73 -5.38 13.54
N THR A 35 -1.99 -6.68 13.38
CA THR A 35 -1.36 -7.79 14.07
C THR A 35 -0.13 -8.25 13.28
N PRO A 36 1.10 -8.21 13.86
CA PRO A 36 2.28 -8.74 13.21
C PRO A 36 2.08 -10.19 12.77
N SER A 37 2.39 -10.49 11.52
CA SER A 37 2.18 -11.80 10.88
C SER A 37 3.36 -12.13 9.98
N GLU A 38 3.69 -13.40 9.86
CA GLU A 38 4.68 -13.85 8.88
C GLU A 38 4.09 -13.81 7.47
N ALA A 39 4.88 -13.32 6.51
CA ALA A 39 4.52 -13.37 5.10
C ALA A 39 4.45 -14.85 4.64
N PRO A 40 3.37 -15.25 3.94
CA PRO A 40 3.29 -16.59 3.40
C PRO A 40 4.32 -16.78 2.28
N ASN A 41 4.73 -18.03 2.03
CA ASN A 41 5.61 -18.32 0.88
C ASN A 41 4.89 -18.10 -0.47
N ASN A 42 3.57 -18.23 -0.47
CA ASN A 42 2.69 -18.04 -1.61
C ASN A 42 1.46 -17.26 -1.12
N TRP A 43 1.13 -16.15 -1.77
CA TRP A 43 -0.05 -15.38 -1.43
C TRP A 43 -1.32 -16.16 -1.83
N PRO A 44 -2.37 -16.17 -0.97
CA PRO A 44 -3.65 -16.76 -1.33
C PRO A 44 -4.36 -15.89 -2.37
N ASP A 45 -5.49 -16.37 -2.90
CA ASP A 45 -6.37 -15.53 -3.70
C ASP A 45 -6.74 -14.25 -2.92
N THR A 46 -6.52 -13.11 -3.57
CA THR A 46 -6.82 -11.79 -3.03
C THR A 46 -7.82 -11.01 -3.89
N SER A 47 -8.56 -11.70 -4.75
CA SER A 47 -9.55 -11.12 -5.65
C SER A 47 -10.57 -10.23 -4.93
N ALA A 48 -11.03 -10.65 -3.75
CA ALA A 48 -11.98 -9.89 -2.93
C ALA A 48 -11.38 -8.69 -2.18
N GLU A 49 -10.04 -8.57 -2.14
CA GLU A 49 -9.34 -7.55 -1.36
C GLU A 49 -8.81 -6.46 -2.29
N HIS A 50 -9.26 -5.23 -2.08
CA HIS A 50 -8.95 -4.15 -3.02
C HIS A 50 -7.77 -3.31 -2.56
N GLU A 51 -7.65 -3.08 -1.26
CA GLU A 51 -6.73 -2.09 -0.71
C GLU A 51 -5.80 -2.69 0.34
N ILE A 52 -4.56 -2.24 0.32
CA ILE A 52 -3.58 -2.44 1.37
C ILE A 52 -3.13 -1.10 1.93
N ARG A 53 -2.61 -1.12 3.15
CA ARG A 53 -1.78 -0.01 3.66
C ARG A 53 -0.32 -0.38 3.46
N LEU A 54 0.44 0.47 2.77
CA LEU A 54 1.86 0.26 2.54
C LEU A 54 2.67 1.38 3.22
N LYS A 55 3.63 0.99 4.05
CA LYS A 55 4.57 1.88 4.72
C LYS A 55 5.97 1.61 4.20
N VAL A 56 6.58 2.58 3.54
CA VAL A 56 8.01 2.53 3.26
C VAL A 56 8.77 2.84 4.55
N VAL A 57 9.70 1.96 4.93
CA VAL A 57 10.48 2.15 6.16
C VAL A 57 11.62 3.12 5.88
N ASP A 58 11.42 4.38 6.26
CA ASP A 58 12.43 5.45 6.13
C ASP A 58 12.26 6.50 7.27
N VAL A 59 13.12 7.52 7.31
CA VAL A 59 13.20 8.59 8.32
C VAL A 59 11.87 9.32 8.50
N LEU A 60 11.11 9.53 7.42
CA LEU A 60 9.75 10.08 7.45
C LEU A 60 8.75 9.00 7.01
N PRO A 61 8.32 8.10 7.91
CA PRO A 61 7.46 7.00 7.54
C PRO A 61 6.10 7.52 7.07
N ARG A 62 5.76 7.27 5.80
CA ARG A 62 4.45 7.54 5.21
C ARG A 62 3.74 6.22 4.93
N VAL A 63 2.48 6.14 5.35
CA VAL A 63 1.59 5.00 5.09
C VAL A 63 0.63 5.38 3.99
N VAL A 64 0.72 4.81 2.80
CA VAL A 64 -0.24 5.03 1.71
C VAL A 64 -1.30 3.92 1.68
N ILE A 65 -2.49 4.24 1.18
CA ILE A 65 -3.53 3.25 0.87
C ILE A 65 -3.50 3.07 -0.66
N ILE A 66 -3.26 1.85 -1.11
CA ILE A 66 -3.08 1.54 -2.54
C ILE A 66 -3.73 0.20 -2.88
N TRP A 67 -3.99 0.03 -4.17
CA TRP A 67 -4.46 -1.21 -4.76
C TRP A 67 -3.32 -2.21 -4.98
N MET A 68 -3.68 -3.48 -5.10
CA MET A 68 -2.74 -4.58 -5.30
C MET A 68 -3.33 -5.67 -6.19
N VAL A 69 -2.45 -6.51 -6.72
CA VAL A 69 -2.86 -7.72 -7.45
C VAL A 69 -2.03 -8.89 -6.96
N GLU A 70 -2.68 -10.04 -6.76
CA GLU A 70 -1.99 -11.32 -6.70
C GLU A 70 -1.94 -11.89 -8.13
N TYR A 71 -0.75 -12.31 -8.55
CA TYR A 71 -0.53 -12.93 -9.85
C TYR A 71 0.53 -14.04 -9.69
N ASN A 72 0.20 -15.27 -10.07
CA ASN A 72 1.07 -16.44 -9.91
C ASN A 72 1.58 -16.64 -8.47
N GLN A 73 0.70 -16.47 -7.49
CA GLN A 73 0.93 -16.62 -6.05
C GLN A 73 1.91 -15.58 -5.45
N GLU A 74 2.19 -14.52 -6.20
CA GLU A 74 3.06 -13.40 -5.83
C GLU A 74 2.21 -12.12 -5.75
N LEU A 75 2.54 -11.22 -4.84
CA LEU A 75 1.78 -9.99 -4.61
C LEU A 75 2.49 -8.78 -5.21
N TYR A 76 1.76 -7.98 -5.96
CA TYR A 76 2.29 -6.82 -6.67
C TYR A 76 1.50 -5.55 -6.36
N VAL A 77 2.20 -4.42 -6.38
CA VAL A 77 1.62 -3.08 -6.32
C VAL A 77 2.07 -2.26 -7.51
N VAL A 78 1.18 -1.40 -7.99
CA VAL A 78 1.43 -0.50 -9.11
C VAL A 78 1.32 0.94 -8.62
N GLY A 79 2.26 1.79 -9.02
CA GLY A 79 2.24 3.20 -8.65
C GLY A 79 2.79 4.10 -9.73
N ALA A 80 2.30 5.34 -9.78
CA ALA A 80 2.86 6.38 -10.65
C ALA A 80 4.33 6.65 -10.29
N ALA A 81 5.19 6.73 -11.29
CA ALA A 81 6.64 6.84 -11.14
C ALA A 81 7.09 8.11 -10.39
N ASP A 82 6.29 9.17 -10.45
CA ASP A 82 6.52 10.45 -9.79
C ASP A 82 5.95 10.52 -8.36
N SER A 83 5.16 9.51 -7.94
CA SER A 83 4.56 9.48 -6.62
C SER A 83 5.64 9.33 -5.52
N GLY A 84 5.42 10.03 -4.40
CA GLY A 84 6.42 10.10 -3.34
C GLY A 84 6.80 8.73 -2.77
N TRP A 85 5.85 7.80 -2.63
CA TRP A 85 6.12 6.47 -2.09
C TRP A 85 6.89 5.57 -3.08
N VAL A 86 6.58 5.65 -4.39
CA VAL A 86 7.35 4.94 -5.43
C VAL A 86 8.80 5.42 -5.45
N ARG A 87 9.00 6.74 -5.35
CA ARG A 87 10.35 7.33 -5.27
C ARG A 87 11.12 6.93 -4.02
N MET A 88 10.44 6.74 -2.89
CA MET A 88 11.07 6.26 -1.64
C MET A 88 11.49 4.79 -1.74
N ILE A 89 10.79 3.96 -2.52
CA ILE A 89 11.21 2.57 -2.74
C ILE A 89 12.42 2.52 -3.69
N GLY A 90 12.40 3.31 -4.77
CA GLY A 90 13.47 3.28 -5.77
C GLY A 90 13.55 1.93 -6.49
N GLU A 91 14.64 1.20 -6.32
CA GLU A 91 14.81 -0.16 -6.88
C GLU A 91 14.38 -1.25 -5.90
N SER A 92 14.56 -1.02 -4.61
CA SER A 92 14.22 -1.97 -3.56
C SER A 92 14.20 -1.27 -2.21
N ALA A 93 13.19 -1.55 -1.38
CA ALA A 93 13.16 -1.03 -0.02
C ALA A 93 12.41 -1.95 0.95
N PRO A 94 12.79 -1.96 2.24
CA PRO A 94 11.97 -2.56 3.28
C PRO A 94 10.65 -1.81 3.42
N VAL A 95 9.56 -2.56 3.45
CA VAL A 95 8.21 -2.04 3.62
C VAL A 95 7.47 -2.81 4.70
N LYS A 96 6.51 -2.16 5.32
CA LYS A 96 5.44 -2.85 6.07
C LYS A 96 4.18 -2.79 5.24
N MET A 97 3.53 -3.93 5.06
CA MET A 97 2.22 -4.00 4.41
C MET A 97 1.19 -4.45 5.43
N ARG A 98 0.04 -3.77 5.48
CA ARG A 98 -1.14 -4.28 6.15
C ARG A 98 -2.20 -4.65 5.13
N LEU A 99 -2.62 -5.90 5.18
CA LEU A 99 -3.75 -6.47 4.46
C LEU A 99 -4.74 -6.96 5.51
N ASN A 100 -5.98 -6.47 5.47
CA ASN A 100 -6.96 -6.67 6.54
C ASN A 100 -6.39 -6.28 7.91
N ASP A 101 -6.38 -7.21 8.86
CA ASP A 101 -5.82 -6.99 10.20
C ASP A 101 -4.40 -7.51 10.37
N SER A 102 -3.82 -8.13 9.35
CA SER A 102 -2.47 -8.68 9.39
C SER A 102 -1.45 -7.69 8.85
N THR A 103 -0.31 -7.58 9.52
CA THR A 103 0.80 -6.71 9.11
C THR A 103 2.07 -7.52 8.91
N TYR A 104 2.66 -7.35 7.73
CA TYR A 104 3.77 -8.12 7.22
C TYR A 104 4.98 -7.21 7.01
N ASP A 105 6.15 -7.70 7.42
CA ASP A 105 7.43 -7.11 7.05
C ASP A 105 7.89 -7.73 5.74
N LEU A 106 8.10 -6.89 4.71
CA LEU A 106 8.35 -7.30 3.33
C LEU A 106 9.47 -6.47 2.72
N ILE A 107 9.99 -6.93 1.59
CA ILE A 107 10.79 -6.13 0.65
C ILE A 107 9.90 -5.79 -0.54
N ALA A 108 9.83 -4.50 -0.90
CA ALA A 108 9.25 -4.09 -2.17
C ALA A 108 10.37 -4.04 -3.21
N GLN A 109 10.40 -5.02 -4.10
CA GLN A 109 11.43 -5.15 -5.14
C GLN A 109 10.87 -4.68 -6.48
N ARG A 110 11.55 -3.75 -7.15
CA ARG A 110 11.13 -3.28 -8.48
C ARG A 110 11.17 -4.43 -9.48
N VAL A 111 10.09 -4.58 -10.23
CA VAL A 111 9.95 -5.54 -11.32
C VAL A 111 10.23 -4.84 -12.64
N THR A 112 10.94 -5.52 -13.54
CA THR A 112 11.24 -5.06 -14.91
C THR A 112 10.98 -6.12 -15.97
N ALA A 113 10.50 -7.30 -15.57
CA ALA A 113 10.11 -8.41 -16.44
C ALA A 113 8.61 -8.68 -16.28
N ASP A 114 7.98 -9.29 -17.28
CA ASP A 114 6.55 -9.66 -17.27
C ASP A 114 5.59 -8.51 -16.92
N ILE A 115 5.99 -7.27 -17.18
CA ILE A 115 5.25 -6.07 -16.82
C ILE A 115 3.87 -6.06 -17.49
N GLU A 116 3.78 -6.42 -18.77
CA GLU A 116 2.53 -6.50 -19.50
C GLU A 116 1.53 -7.46 -18.84
N ALA A 117 1.99 -8.65 -18.45
CA ALA A 117 1.13 -9.67 -17.84
C ALA A 117 0.64 -9.23 -16.46
N ILE A 118 1.53 -8.69 -15.61
CA ILE A 118 1.18 -8.24 -14.26
C ILE A 118 0.26 -7.00 -14.32
N ALA A 119 0.56 -6.04 -15.19
CA ALA A 119 -0.27 -4.85 -15.38
C ALA A 119 -1.65 -5.22 -15.94
N THR A 120 -1.73 -6.16 -16.87
CA THR A 120 -3.01 -6.66 -17.39
C THR A 120 -3.83 -7.33 -16.29
N ALA A 121 -3.22 -8.21 -15.49
CA ALA A 121 -3.88 -8.84 -14.34
C ALA A 121 -4.39 -7.79 -13.32
N TYR A 122 -3.60 -6.75 -13.07
CA TYR A 122 -4.01 -5.63 -12.21
C TYR A 122 -5.23 -4.91 -12.78
N LEU A 123 -5.22 -4.53 -14.06
CA LEU A 123 -6.35 -3.83 -14.70
C LEU A 123 -7.60 -4.72 -14.75
N ASP A 124 -7.44 -6.00 -15.06
CA ASP A 124 -8.52 -6.98 -15.14
C ASP A 124 -9.22 -7.15 -13.80
N LYS A 125 -8.45 -7.25 -12.70
CA LYS A 125 -8.99 -7.35 -11.34
C LYS A 125 -9.99 -6.23 -11.01
N TYR A 126 -9.70 -5.00 -11.45
CA TYR A 126 -10.48 -3.82 -11.08
C TYR A 126 -11.48 -3.36 -12.15
N ARG A 127 -11.46 -3.93 -13.36
CA ARG A 127 -12.27 -3.44 -14.49
C ARG A 127 -13.78 -3.54 -14.23
N ALA A 128 -14.24 -4.59 -13.57
CA ALA A 128 -15.66 -4.79 -13.30
C ALA A 128 -16.20 -3.80 -12.26
N ASP A 129 -15.41 -3.53 -11.22
CA ASP A 129 -15.85 -2.71 -10.08
C ASP A 129 -15.56 -1.22 -10.27
N TYR A 130 -14.56 -0.86 -11.08
CA TYR A 130 -14.14 0.52 -11.32
C TYR A 130 -13.94 0.84 -12.81
N PRO A 131 -14.93 0.62 -13.68
CA PRO A 131 -14.78 0.79 -15.13
C PRO A 131 -14.34 2.20 -15.54
N ASP A 132 -14.85 3.24 -14.87
CA ASP A 132 -14.50 4.63 -15.17
C ASP A 132 -13.06 4.98 -14.78
N ILE A 133 -12.55 4.41 -13.68
CA ILE A 133 -11.16 4.63 -13.26
C ILE A 133 -10.23 3.95 -14.26
N ILE A 134 -10.51 2.68 -14.58
CA ILE A 134 -9.70 1.88 -15.49
C ILE A 134 -9.71 2.44 -16.91
N ALA A 135 -10.83 2.95 -17.41
CA ALA A 135 -10.92 3.56 -18.73
C ALA A 135 -10.04 4.81 -18.91
N ASN A 136 -9.64 5.45 -17.81
CA ASN A 136 -8.76 6.63 -17.83
C ASN A 136 -7.27 6.28 -17.67
N PHE A 137 -6.92 5.00 -17.50
CA PHE A 137 -5.52 4.60 -17.44
C PHE A 137 -4.93 4.58 -18.85
N PRO A 138 -3.67 4.99 -19.04
CA PRO A 138 -2.96 4.77 -20.30
C PRO A 138 -2.91 3.26 -20.59
N SER A 139 -2.78 2.89 -21.87
CA SER A 139 -2.49 1.51 -22.21
C SER A 139 -1.15 1.07 -21.59
N VAL A 140 -0.99 -0.23 -21.33
CA VAL A 140 0.24 -0.74 -20.69
C VAL A 140 1.48 -0.39 -21.53
N GLU A 141 1.37 -0.52 -22.86
CA GLU A 141 2.44 -0.14 -23.80
C GLU A 141 2.82 1.34 -23.70
N GLU A 142 1.84 2.25 -23.74
CA GLU A 142 2.09 3.69 -23.58
C GLU A 142 2.72 4.01 -22.22
N ALA A 143 2.25 3.33 -21.17
CA ALA A 143 2.69 3.55 -19.81
C ALA A 143 4.15 3.07 -19.60
N GLU A 144 4.53 1.98 -20.26
CA GLU A 144 5.91 1.47 -20.28
C GLU A 144 6.83 2.39 -21.08
N VAL A 145 6.42 2.81 -22.29
CA VAL A 145 7.21 3.71 -23.15
C VAL A 145 7.44 5.06 -22.46
N SER A 146 6.42 5.60 -21.81
CA SER A 146 6.50 6.85 -21.04
C SER A 146 7.18 6.68 -19.68
N ASN A 147 7.45 5.43 -19.27
CA ASN A 147 8.01 5.09 -17.97
C ASN A 147 7.21 5.73 -16.81
N SER A 148 5.89 5.81 -16.98
CA SER A 148 4.97 6.59 -16.11
C SER A 148 4.53 5.84 -14.85
N PHE A 149 4.76 4.53 -14.78
CA PHE A 149 4.47 3.71 -13.61
C PHE A 149 5.63 2.80 -13.22
N ARG A 150 5.54 2.24 -12.02
CA ARG A 150 6.43 1.20 -11.49
C ARG A 150 5.60 0.08 -10.90
N ILE A 151 6.05 -1.15 -11.12
CA ILE A 151 5.54 -2.35 -10.44
C ILE A 151 6.56 -2.78 -9.40
N PHE A 152 6.07 -3.12 -8.21
CA PHE A 152 6.88 -3.73 -7.16
C PHE A 152 6.28 -5.05 -6.75
N ARG A 153 7.12 -6.09 -6.64
CA ARG A 153 6.80 -7.34 -5.98
C ARG A 153 6.99 -7.17 -4.48
N LEU A 154 6.03 -7.62 -3.68
CA LEU A 154 6.08 -7.59 -2.22
C LEU A 154 6.49 -8.96 -1.69
N GLU A 155 7.79 -9.14 -1.49
CA GLU A 155 8.39 -10.42 -1.16
C GLU A 155 8.79 -10.53 0.32
N LYS A 156 8.82 -11.77 0.82
CA LYS A 156 9.33 -12.07 2.16
C LYS A 156 10.83 -11.73 2.22
N PRO A 157 11.33 -11.07 3.29
CA PRO A 157 12.75 -10.86 3.47
C PRO A 157 13.52 -12.19 3.53
N ALA A 158 14.71 -12.23 2.96
CA ALA A 158 15.60 -13.38 3.11
C ALA A 158 15.91 -13.63 4.60
N ALA A 159 15.87 -14.90 5.00
CA ALA A 159 16.16 -15.34 6.37
C ALA A 159 17.66 -15.28 6.71
#